data_AF-F0YQF5-F1
#
_entry.id   AF-F0YQF5-F1
#
_cell.length_a   1.000
_cell.length_b   1.000
_cell.length_c   1.000
_cell.angle_alpha   90.00
_cell.angle_beta   90.00
_cell.angle_gamma   90.00
#
_symmetry.space_group_name_H-M   'P 1'
#
loop_
_entity.id
_entity.type
_entity.pdbx_description
1 polymer ?
#
loop_
_entity_poly.entity_id
_entity_poly.type
_entity_poly.pdbx_seq_one_letter_code
_entity_poly.pdbx_strand_id
1 'polypeptide(L)'
;ARAHVKLKDYGAAEEACGAALRVAGDDVDVLLVLAEAHTGGEQFDAAVRTATRAQELRDDDATRNARAKAEAALKQSKEVNFYKVLGVARDASSREIKKAYRDAALKYHPDK
;
A
#
# COMPACT_ATOMS: atom_id res chain seq x y z
N ALA A 1 14.41 -0.39 -11.80
CA ALA A 1 13.46 -0.68 -10.70
C ALA A 1 13.67 0.20 -9.45
N ARG A 2 14.72 0.00 -8.64
CA ARG A 2 14.91 0.76 -7.36
C ARG A 2 14.89 2.29 -7.50
N ALA A 3 15.45 2.82 -8.60
CA ALA A 3 15.40 4.26 -8.86
C ALA A 3 13.96 4.77 -9.03
N HIS A 4 13.11 4.06 -9.77
CA HIS A 4 11.70 4.41 -9.97
C HIS A 4 10.92 4.40 -8.65
N VAL A 5 11.16 3.41 -7.78
CA VAL A 5 10.55 3.37 -6.44
C VAL A 5 10.90 4.62 -5.62
N LYS A 6 12.17 5.05 -5.65
CA LYS A 6 12.60 6.29 -4.97
C LYS A 6 11.95 7.54 -5.56
N LEU A 7 11.68 7.55 -6.86
CA LEU A 7 10.95 8.61 -7.55
C LEU A 7 9.43 8.51 -7.40
N LYS A 8 8.92 7.50 -6.66
CA LYS A 8 7.49 7.17 -6.52
C LYS A 8 6.79 6.87 -7.83
N ASP A 9 7.56 6.51 -8.86
CA ASP A 9 7.05 6.04 -10.14
C ASP A 9 6.85 4.52 -10.05
N TYR A 10 5.78 4.13 -9.36
CA TYR A 10 5.53 2.72 -9.04
C TYR A 10 5.17 1.89 -10.27
N GLY A 11 4.54 2.49 -11.29
CA GLY A 11 4.24 1.81 -12.55
C GLY A 11 5.50 1.42 -13.32
N ALA A 12 6.42 2.37 -13.52
CA ALA A 12 7.70 2.06 -14.17
C ALA A 12 8.56 1.09 -13.34
N ALA A 13 8.45 1.14 -12.00
CA ALA A 13 9.10 0.17 -11.13
C ALA A 13 8.57 -1.26 -11.35
N GLU A 14 7.24 -1.41 -11.44
CA GLU A 14 6.55 -2.69 -11.69
C GLU A 14 6.96 -3.27 -13.05
N GLU A 15 6.91 -2.47 -14.12
CA GLU A 15 7.31 -2.91 -15.46
C GLU A 15 8.78 -3.37 -15.50
N ALA A 16 9.68 -2.60 -14.87
CA ALA A 16 11.10 -2.93 -14.83
C ALA A 16 11.37 -4.21 -14.03
N CYS A 17 10.69 -4.41 -12.90
CA CYS A 17 10.76 -5.65 -12.13
C CYS A 17 10.20 -6.83 -12.93
N GLY A 18 9.04 -6.67 -13.58
CA GLY A 18 8.44 -7.71 -14.41
C GLY A 18 9.32 -8.10 -15.60
N ALA A 19 10.04 -7.16 -16.21
CA ALA A 19 11.04 -7.45 -17.23
C ALA A 19 12.23 -8.23 -16.67
N ALA A 20 12.73 -7.86 -15.49
CA ALA A 20 13.83 -8.57 -14.85
C ALA A 20 13.46 -10.01 -14.48
N LEU A 21 12.27 -10.24 -13.90
CA LEU A 21 11.78 -11.58 -13.54
C LEU A 21 11.58 -12.49 -14.76
N ARG A 22 11.20 -11.92 -15.91
CA ARG A 22 11.09 -12.69 -17.17
C ARG A 22 12.43 -13.23 -17.67
N VAL A 23 13.54 -12.53 -17.39
CA VAL A 23 14.87 -12.89 -17.89
C VAL A 23 15.64 -13.71 -16.86
N ALA A 24 15.66 -13.26 -15.61
CA ALA A 24 16.44 -13.87 -14.52
C ALA A 24 15.67 -14.94 -13.74
N GLY A 25 14.36 -15.06 -13.95
CA GLY A 25 13.49 -15.89 -13.11
C GLY A 25 13.19 -15.22 -11.77
N ASP A 26 12.76 -16.03 -10.80
CA ASP A 26 12.38 -15.58 -9.46
C ASP A 26 13.59 -15.15 -8.63
N ASP A 27 14.06 -13.91 -8.84
CA ASP A 27 15.11 -13.28 -8.05
C ASP A 27 14.53 -12.56 -6.81
N VAL A 28 15.04 -12.91 -5.63
CA VAL A 28 14.54 -12.39 -4.34
C VAL A 28 14.67 -10.87 -4.25
N ASP A 29 15.78 -10.29 -4.70
CA ASP A 29 16.02 -8.85 -4.56
C ASP A 29 15.11 -8.05 -5.50
N VAL A 30 14.80 -8.60 -6.69
CA VAL A 30 13.81 -8.03 -7.61
C VAL A 30 12.40 -8.14 -7.03
N LEU A 31 12.04 -9.28 -6.43
CA LEU A 31 10.74 -9.48 -5.78
C LEU A 31 10.54 -8.53 -4.60
N LEU A 32 11.59 -8.28 -3.80
CA LEU A 32 11.52 -7.31 -2.70
C LEU A 32 11.23 -5.89 -3.20
N VAL A 33 11.89 -5.48 -4.28
CA VAL A 33 11.66 -4.16 -4.91
C VAL A 33 10.28 -4.08 -5.53
N LEU A 34 9.79 -5.17 -6.12
CA LEU A 34 8.44 -5.25 -6.67
C LEU A 34 7.37 -5.18 -5.58
N ALA A 35 7.57 -5.87 -4.45
CA ALA A 35 6.67 -5.78 -3.30
C ALA A 35 6.61 -4.35 -2.73
N GLU A 36 7.74 -3.64 -2.68
CA GLU A 36 7.80 -2.22 -2.31
C GLU A 36 7.04 -1.34 -3.31
N ALA A 37 7.22 -1.60 -4.63
CA ALA A 37 6.49 -0.88 -5.68
C ALA A 37 4.97 -1.09 -5.58
N HIS A 38 4.52 -2.34 -5.43
CA HIS A 38 3.09 -2.65 -5.22
C HIS A 38 2.53 -1.99 -3.95
N THR A 39 3.30 -1.95 -2.86
CA THR A 39 2.89 -1.28 -1.62
C THR A 39 2.72 0.22 -1.85
N GLY A 40 3.68 0.86 -2.54
CA GLY A 40 3.62 2.29 -2.86
C GLY A 40 2.52 2.64 -3.86
N GLY A 41 2.25 1.76 -4.82
CA GLY A 41 1.17 1.88 -5.79
C GLY A 41 -0.22 1.49 -5.28
N GLU A 42 -0.38 1.31 -3.96
CA GLU A 42 -1.63 0.90 -3.30
C GLU A 42 -2.21 -0.44 -3.79
N GLN A 43 -1.39 -1.29 -4.43
CA GLN A 43 -1.74 -2.64 -4.87
C GLN A 43 -1.46 -3.66 -3.75
N PHE A 44 -2.12 -3.50 -2.60
CA PHE A 44 -1.74 -4.19 -1.37
C PHE A 44 -1.81 -5.72 -1.44
N ASP A 45 -2.83 -6.29 -2.10
CA ASP A 45 -2.91 -7.75 -2.28
C ASP A 45 -1.76 -8.28 -3.15
N ALA A 46 -1.36 -7.54 -4.19
CA ALA A 46 -0.21 -7.91 -5.01
C ALA A 46 1.09 -7.82 -4.21
N ALA A 47 1.25 -6.79 -3.37
CA ALA A 47 2.42 -6.63 -2.49
C ALA A 47 2.60 -7.83 -1.56
N VAL A 48 1.53 -8.28 -0.89
CA VAL A 48 1.57 -9.44 0.01
C VAL A 48 1.93 -10.72 -0.73
N ARG A 49 1.34 -10.94 -1.92
CA ARG A 49 1.68 -12.12 -2.76
C ARG A 49 3.16 -12.11 -3.15
N THR A 50 3.67 -10.99 -3.65
CA THR A 50 5.07 -10.86 -4.07
C THR A 50 6.04 -11.03 -2.89
N ALA A 51 5.75 -10.41 -1.74
CA ALA A 51 6.59 -10.55 -0.55
C ALA A 51 6.57 -11.97 0.04
N THR A 52 5.41 -12.65 0.00
CA THR A 52 5.30 -14.06 0.38
C THR A 52 6.17 -14.93 -0.53
N ARG A 53 6.11 -14.71 -1.85
CA ARG A 53 6.96 -15.43 -2.81
C ARG A 53 8.45 -15.22 -2.54
N ALA A 54 8.86 -14.00 -2.23
CA ALA A 54 10.25 -13.71 -1.85
C ALA A 54 10.68 -14.50 -0.59
N GLN A 55 9.82 -14.58 0.43
CA GLN A 55 10.11 -15.32 1.66
C GLN A 55 10.19 -16.84 1.45
N GLU A 56 9.36 -17.41 0.57
CA GLU A 56 9.43 -18.84 0.21
C GLU A 56 10.78 -19.22 -0.42
N LEU A 57 11.39 -18.30 -1.17
CA LEU A 57 12.68 -18.51 -1.83
C LEU A 57 13.86 -18.29 -0.88
N ARG A 58 13.73 -17.34 0.06
CA ARG A 58 14.74 -17.02 1.07
C ARG A 58 14.06 -16.53 2.33
N ASP A 59 14.12 -17.31 3.40
CA ASP A 59 13.58 -16.89 4.71
C ASP A 59 14.68 -16.21 5.55
N ASP A 60 14.74 -14.88 5.46
CA ASP A 60 15.67 -14.05 6.21
C ASP A 60 14.94 -12.82 6.78
N ASP A 61 15.68 -11.96 7.50
CA ASP A 61 15.08 -10.76 8.08
C ASP A 61 14.56 -9.80 6.99
N ALA A 62 15.16 -9.76 5.80
CA ALA A 62 14.73 -8.85 4.75
C ALA A 62 13.37 -9.27 4.19
N THR A 63 13.18 -10.56 3.89
CA THR A 63 11.92 -11.08 3.35
C THR A 63 10.81 -11.12 4.40
N ARG A 64 11.12 -11.48 5.65
CA ARG A 64 10.18 -11.39 6.78
C ARG A 64 9.70 -9.95 7.00
N ASN A 65 10.62 -8.98 6.98
CA ASN A 65 10.25 -7.57 7.14
C ASN A 65 9.41 -7.05 5.96
N ALA A 66 9.74 -7.44 4.72
CA ALA A 66 8.97 -7.03 3.55
C ALA A 66 7.54 -7.58 3.61
N ARG A 67 7.36 -8.85 3.97
CA ARG A 67 6.05 -9.46 4.14
C ARG A 67 5.25 -8.79 5.26
N ALA A 68 5.85 -8.60 6.43
CA ALA A 68 5.18 -7.95 7.56
C ALA A 68 4.72 -6.53 7.20
N LYS A 69 5.53 -5.76 6.46
CA LYS A 69 5.16 -4.43 5.97
C LYS A 69 3.99 -4.48 4.99
N ALA A 70 4.02 -5.41 4.02
CA ALA A 70 2.94 -5.56 3.04
C ALA A 70 1.62 -5.99 3.71
N GLU A 71 1.67 -6.92 4.66
CA GLU A 71 0.50 -7.37 5.43
C GLU A 71 -0.08 -6.25 6.30
N ALA A 72 0.77 -5.46 6.95
CA ALA A 72 0.34 -4.29 7.71
C ALA A 72 -0.34 -3.23 6.82
N ALA A 73 0.20 -2.98 5.62
CA ALA A 73 -0.40 -2.07 4.65
C ALA A 73 -1.76 -2.57 4.16
N LEU A 74 -1.89 -3.86 3.84
CA LEU A 74 -3.16 -4.49 3.44
C LEU A 74 -4.20 -4.44 4.56
N LYS A 75 -3.78 -4.68 5.81
CA LYS A 75 -4.69 -4.56 6.96
C LYS A 75 -5.18 -3.11 7.09
N GLN A 76 -4.25 -2.16 7.03
CA GLN A 76 -4.58 -0.73 7.14
C GLN A 76 -5.48 -0.26 5.99
N SER A 77 -5.35 -0.80 4.78
CA SER A 77 -6.19 -0.42 3.64
C SER A 77 -7.63 -0.93 3.78
N LYS A 78 -7.84 -2.03 4.51
CA LYS A 78 -9.17 -2.60 4.79
C LYS A 78 -9.86 -1.92 5.98
N GLU A 79 -9.10 -1.29 6.87
CA GLU A 79 -9.63 -0.57 8.01
C GLU A 79 -10.20 0.80 7.61
N VAL A 80 -11.44 1.07 8.03
CA VAL A 80 -12.07 2.38 7.80
C VAL A 80 -11.41 3.43 8.70
N ASN A 81 -10.68 4.36 8.10
CA ASN A 81 -10.15 5.52 8.81
C ASN A 81 -11.23 6.61 8.91
N PHE A 82 -11.96 6.67 10.03
CA PHE A 82 -13.05 7.62 10.25
C PHE A 82 -12.66 9.09 10.07
N TYR A 83 -11.43 9.47 10.46
CA TYR A 83 -10.93 10.83 10.26
C TYR A 83 -10.75 11.14 8.77
N LYS A 84 -10.21 10.18 8.00
CA LYS A 84 -10.10 10.29 6.53
C LYS A 84 -11.48 10.35 5.88
N VAL A 85 -12.45 9.57 6.35
CA VAL A 85 -13.84 9.58 5.87
C VAL A 85 -14.49 10.95 6.10
N LEU A 86 -14.28 11.54 7.28
CA LEU A 86 -14.79 12.88 7.61
C LEU A 86 -13.95 14.02 7.01
N GLY A 87 -12.80 13.73 6.39
CA GLY A 87 -11.91 14.75 5.82
C GLY A 87 -11.27 15.66 6.86
N VAL A 88 -11.06 15.17 8.09
CA VAL A 88 -10.47 15.93 9.20
C VAL A 88 -9.13 15.33 9.63
N ALA A 89 -8.31 16.14 10.30
CA ALA A 89 -7.05 15.68 10.87
C ALA A 89 -7.28 14.68 12.03
N ARG A 90 -6.27 13.86 12.33
CA ARG A 90 -6.36 12.86 13.42
C ARG A 90 -6.44 13.49 14.82
N ASP A 91 -5.94 14.71 14.95
CA ASP A 91 -5.96 15.54 16.15
C ASP A 91 -7.12 16.56 16.13
N ALA A 92 -8.07 16.43 15.19
CA ALA A 92 -9.20 17.34 15.07
C ALA A 92 -10.03 17.39 16.36
N SER A 93 -10.46 18.60 16.72
CA SER A 93 -11.29 18.83 17.90
C SER A 93 -12.71 18.27 17.71
N SER A 94 -13.40 18.00 18.83
CA SER A 94 -14.81 17.59 18.81
C SER A 94 -15.73 18.57 18.06
N ARG A 95 -15.38 19.86 18.03
CA ARG A 95 -16.14 20.88 17.29
C ARG A 95 -15.97 20.72 15.78
N GLU A 96 -14.76 20.46 15.31
CA GLU A 96 -14.46 20.23 13.89
C GLU A 96 -15.08 18.93 13.39
N ILE A 97 -14.97 17.85 14.16
CA ILE A 97 -15.60 16.56 13.85
C ILE A 97 -17.12 16.72 13.68
N LYS A 98 -17.78 17.40 14.64
CA LYS A 98 -19.24 17.65 14.57
C LYS A 98 -19.63 18.50 13.35
N LYS A 99 -18.78 19.47 12.96
CA LYS A 99 -19.02 20.30 11.79
C LYS A 99 -18.93 19.47 10.50
N ALA A 100 -17.81 18.75 10.31
CA ALA A 100 -17.59 17.89 9.16
C ALA A 100 -18.68 16.82 9.00
N TYR A 101 -19.14 16.23 10.11
CA TYR A 101 -20.24 15.29 10.09
C TYR A 101 -21.54 15.89 9.56
N ARG A 102 -21.95 17.08 10.03
CA ARG A 102 -23.18 17.75 9.56
C ARG A 102 -23.09 18.07 8.07
N ASP A 103 -21.93 18.56 7.62
CA ASP A 103 -21.71 18.92 6.22
C ASP A 103 -21.75 17.68 5.32
N ALA A 104 -21.13 16.56 5.75
CA ALA A 104 -21.17 15.30 5.03
C ALA A 104 -22.58 14.68 5.00
N ALA A 105 -23.30 14.71 6.12
CA ALA A 105 -24.67 14.21 6.21
C ALA A 105 -25.60 14.96 5.24
N LEU A 106 -25.47 16.28 5.13
CA LEU A 106 -26.26 17.09 4.19
C LEU A 106 -25.92 16.81 2.71
N LYS A 107 -24.68 16.42 2.42
CA LYS A 107 -24.19 16.12 1.06
C LYS A 107 -24.61 14.73 0.58
N TYR A 108 -24.61 13.74 1.48
CA TYR A 108 -24.85 12.33 1.15
C TYR A 108 -26.20 11.82 1.68
N HIS A 109 -27.12 12.71 2.09
CA HIS A 109 -28.45 12.32 2.54
C HIS A 109 -29.26 11.70 1.38
N PRO A 110 -29.87 10.52 1.54
CA PRO A 110 -30.56 9.83 0.45
C PRO A 110 -31.87 10.49 0.00
N ASP A 111 -32.48 11.38 0.81
CA ASP A 111 -33.66 12.16 0.41
C ASP A 111 -33.34 13.33 -0.55
N LYS A 112 -32.06 13.56 -0.89
CA LYS A 112 -31.64 14.53 -1.92
C LYS A 112 -31.18 13.84 -3.19
#